data_AF-B7K0R7-F1
#
_entry.id   AF-B7K0R7-F1
#
_cell.length_a   1.000
_cell.length_b   1.000
_cell.length_c   1.000
_cell.angle_alpha   90.00
_cell.angle_beta   90.00
_cell.angle_gamma   90.00
#
_symmetry.space_group_name_H-M   'P 1'
#
loop_
_entity.id
_entity.type
_entity.pdbx_description
1 polymer ?
#
loop_
_entity_poly.entity_id
_entity_poly.type
_entity_poly.pdbx_seq_one_letter_code
_entity_poly.pdbx_strand_id
1 'polypeptide(L)'
;MRDKPLYDEYGIIREAWKILPPEYREKFLEALAELEDNECHRQRSFPKTQLHKVTGYQEPVYRAYIDKISGWRLHIMYENGAIHLKDIIPPEYHDPVIKVIQSKEYRYKKNQSNQFKKKKT
;
A
#
# COMPACT_ATOMS: atom_id res chain seq x y z
N MET A 1 -14.17 14.71 -9.50
CA MET A 1 -12.99 13.82 -9.57
C MET A 1 -13.48 12.44 -9.16
N ARG A 2 -13.09 11.36 -9.85
CA ARG A 2 -13.59 10.00 -9.51
C ARG A 2 -12.77 9.48 -8.33
N ASP A 3 -13.40 8.89 -7.32
CA ASP A 3 -12.72 8.26 -6.18
C ASP A 3 -11.71 7.22 -6.67
N LYS A 4 -10.53 7.16 -6.05
CA LYS A 4 -9.57 6.09 -6.31
C LYS A 4 -10.00 4.90 -5.47
N PRO A 5 -10.56 3.85 -6.07
CA PRO A 5 -10.98 2.70 -5.30
C PRO A 5 -9.77 2.04 -4.64
N LEU A 6 -9.97 1.55 -3.43
CA LEU A 6 -9.01 0.76 -2.68
C LEU A 6 -9.43 -0.71 -2.74
N TYR A 7 -8.52 -1.57 -3.17
CA TYR A 7 -8.73 -3.01 -3.28
C TYR A 7 -7.92 -3.78 -2.26
N ASP A 8 -8.60 -4.63 -1.49
CA ASP A 8 -8.00 -5.57 -0.55
C ASP A 8 -8.04 -7.02 -1.07
N GLU A 9 -7.26 -7.29 -2.11
CA GLU A 9 -7.24 -8.60 -2.79
C GLU A 9 -6.61 -9.71 -1.93
N TYR A 10 -5.77 -9.33 -0.97
CA TYR A 10 -4.98 -10.27 -0.15
C TYR A 10 -5.48 -10.37 1.30
N GLY A 11 -6.59 -9.70 1.64
CA GLY A 11 -7.17 -9.72 2.98
C GLY A 11 -6.32 -9.00 4.03
N ILE A 12 -5.59 -7.95 3.62
CA ILE A 12 -4.72 -7.12 4.44
C ILE A 12 -5.51 -6.43 5.55
N ILE A 13 -6.75 -6.03 5.33
CA ILE A 13 -7.59 -5.43 6.38
C ILE A 13 -7.85 -6.47 7.48
N ARG A 14 -8.19 -7.70 7.09
CA ARG A 14 -8.39 -8.81 8.04
C ARG A 14 -7.09 -9.21 8.73
N GLU A 15 -5.96 -9.21 8.00
CA GLU A 15 -4.63 -9.51 8.55
C GLU A 15 -4.25 -8.45 9.59
N ALA A 16 -4.46 -7.16 9.28
CA ALA A 16 -4.23 -6.05 10.18
C ALA A 16 -5.00 -6.19 11.49
N TRP A 17 -6.29 -6.55 11.44
CA TRP A 17 -7.08 -6.80 12.66
C TRP A 17 -6.56 -7.94 13.54
N LYS A 18 -5.83 -8.91 12.96
CA LYS A 18 -5.24 -10.02 13.71
C LYS A 18 -3.90 -9.66 14.35
N ILE A 19 -3.03 -8.97 13.61
CA ILE A 19 -1.63 -8.77 14.02
C ILE A 19 -1.37 -7.41 14.66
N LEU A 20 -2.17 -6.39 14.36
CA LEU A 20 -1.99 -5.08 14.98
C LEU A 20 -2.44 -5.11 16.44
N PRO A 21 -1.58 -4.65 17.36
CA PRO A 21 -2.00 -4.29 18.70
C PRO A 21 -3.19 -3.31 18.67
N PRO A 22 -4.18 -3.45 19.58
CA PRO A 22 -5.41 -2.65 19.60
C PRO A 22 -5.21 -1.15 19.41
N GLU A 23 -4.18 -0.59 20.01
CA GLU A 23 -3.81 0.84 20.00
C GLU A 23 -3.42 1.38 18.61
N TYR A 24 -3.07 0.51 17.65
CA TYR A 24 -2.69 0.93 16.29
C TYR A 24 -3.81 0.74 15.27
N ARG A 25 -4.93 0.15 15.66
CA ARG A 25 -6.01 -0.19 14.73
C ARG A 25 -6.77 1.03 14.25
N GLU A 26 -6.98 2.01 15.12
CA GLU A 26 -7.54 3.31 14.73
C GLU A 26 -6.61 4.02 13.74
N LYS A 27 -5.30 4.07 14.03
CA LYS A 27 -4.30 4.64 13.12
C LYS A 27 -4.25 3.94 11.76
N PHE A 28 -4.49 2.63 11.73
CA PHE A 28 -4.63 1.89 10.47
C PHE A 28 -5.84 2.37 9.66
N LEU A 29 -7.00 2.56 10.29
CA LEU A 29 -8.18 3.12 9.62
C LEU A 29 -7.93 4.54 9.13
N GLU A 30 -7.25 5.37 9.92
CA GLU A 30 -6.84 6.72 9.49
C GLU A 30 -5.90 6.69 8.28
N ALA A 31 -4.97 5.74 8.25
CA ALA A 31 -4.07 5.55 7.12
C ALA A 31 -4.85 5.17 5.85
N LEU A 32 -5.82 4.25 5.96
CA LEU A 32 -6.69 3.90 4.83
C LEU A 32 -7.50 5.10 4.34
N ALA A 33 -8.09 5.87 5.26
CA ALA A 33 -8.87 7.06 4.91
C ALA A 33 -8.02 8.12 4.18
N GLU A 34 -6.80 8.39 4.64
CA GLU A 34 -5.90 9.32 3.95
C GLU A 34 -5.48 8.80 2.57
N LEU A 35 -5.28 7.49 2.43
CA LEU A 35 -4.96 6.87 1.15
C LEU A 35 -6.15 6.91 0.18
N GLU A 36 -7.39 6.87 0.63
CA GLU A 36 -8.57 7.03 -0.24
C GLU A 36 -8.88 8.50 -0.58
N ASP A 37 -8.41 9.45 0.24
CA ASP A 37 -8.68 10.87 0.06
C ASP A 37 -8.05 11.43 -1.23
N ASN A 38 -8.92 11.77 -2.19
CA ASN A 38 -8.54 12.36 -3.46
C ASN A 38 -7.77 13.68 -3.34
N GLU A 39 -8.04 14.48 -2.31
CA GLU A 39 -7.35 15.74 -2.06
C GLU A 39 -5.89 15.51 -1.66
N CYS A 40 -5.61 14.50 -0.84
CA CYS A 40 -4.25 14.06 -0.52
C CYS A 40 -3.46 13.70 -1.79
N HIS A 41 -4.06 12.96 -2.72
CA HIS A 41 -3.43 12.65 -4.01
C HIS A 41 -3.23 13.87 -4.90
N ARG A 42 -4.23 14.76 -4.96
CA ARG A 42 -4.20 15.97 -5.77
C ARG A 42 -3.07 16.90 -5.32
N GLN A 43 -2.93 17.07 -4.01
CA GLN A 43 -1.91 17.91 -3.38
C GLN A 43 -0.57 17.19 -3.21
N ARG A 44 -0.54 15.86 -3.40
CA ARG A 44 0.60 14.99 -3.09
C ARG A 44 1.06 15.15 -1.63
N SER A 45 0.11 15.33 -0.73
CA SER A 45 0.35 15.57 0.69
C SER A 45 -0.28 14.46 1.51
N PHE A 46 0.56 13.77 2.28
CA PHE A 46 0.18 12.62 3.11
C PHE A 46 0.74 12.81 4.52
N PRO A 47 0.23 13.75 5.32
CA PRO A 47 0.78 14.09 6.63
C PRO A 47 0.78 12.90 7.62
N LYS A 48 -0.23 12.02 7.56
CA LYS A 48 -0.34 10.86 8.44
C LYS A 48 0.54 9.71 7.97
N THR A 49 0.30 9.24 6.75
CA THR A 49 0.98 8.06 6.22
C THR A 49 2.40 8.35 5.74
N GLN A 50 2.74 9.61 5.47
CA GLN A 50 3.99 10.04 4.87
C GLN A 50 4.38 9.12 3.72
N LEU A 51 3.43 8.91 2.80
CA LEU A 51 3.55 7.95 1.71
C LEU A 51 4.83 8.16 0.90
N HIS A 52 5.57 7.09 0.66
CA HIS A 52 6.84 7.15 -0.04
C HIS A 52 7.10 5.91 -0.88
N LYS A 53 7.75 6.11 -2.03
CA LYS A 53 8.09 5.03 -2.95
C LYS A 53 9.25 4.20 -2.37
N VAL A 54 9.11 2.89 -2.42
CA VAL A 54 10.21 1.95 -2.13
C VAL A 54 11.22 2.00 -3.27
N THR A 55 12.49 2.18 -2.94
CA THR A 55 13.60 2.17 -3.91
C THR A 55 14.21 0.77 -4.01
N GLY A 56 14.82 0.45 -5.15
CA GLY A 56 15.51 -0.84 -5.34
C GLY A 56 14.63 -2.04 -5.71
N TYR A 57 13.33 -1.81 -5.98
CA TYR A 57 12.44 -2.81 -6.56
C TYR A 57 11.90 -2.32 -7.91
N GLN A 58 11.73 -3.24 -8.87
CA GLN A 58 11.36 -2.91 -10.25
C GLN A 58 9.96 -2.31 -10.35
N GLU A 59 9.00 -2.89 -9.63
CA GLU A 59 7.63 -2.39 -9.63
C GLU A 59 7.44 -1.24 -8.63
N PRO A 60 6.54 -0.27 -8.92
CA PRO A 60 6.33 0.89 -8.09
C PRO A 60 5.52 0.53 -6.83
N VAL A 61 6.21 0.04 -5.81
CA VAL A 61 5.69 -0.18 -4.47
C VAL A 61 5.85 1.09 -3.65
N TYR A 62 4.83 1.41 -2.86
CA TYR A 62 4.85 2.52 -1.93
C TYR A 62 4.65 1.98 -0.51
N ARG A 63 5.29 2.62 0.44
CA ARG A 63 5.12 2.34 1.87
C ARG A 63 4.49 3.54 2.56
N ALA A 64 3.51 3.26 3.39
CA ALA A 64 2.75 4.20 4.20
C ALA A 64 2.96 3.83 5.67
N TYR A 65 3.21 4.81 6.54
CA TYR A 65 3.16 4.58 7.97
C TYR A 65 1.71 4.35 8.40
N ILE A 66 1.53 3.32 9.21
CA ILE A 66 0.36 3.21 10.09
C ILE A 66 0.67 4.02 11.35
N ASP A 67 1.87 3.85 11.88
CA ASP A 67 2.36 4.65 12.99
C ASP A 67 3.88 4.79 12.89
N LYS A 68 4.35 6.05 12.84
CA LYS A 68 5.77 6.35 12.65
C LYS A 68 6.62 5.95 13.86
N ILE A 69 6.06 6.05 15.07
CA ILE A 69 6.78 5.82 16.33
C ILE A 69 7.06 4.33 16.50
N SER A 70 6.04 3.49 16.34
CA SER A 70 6.18 2.03 16.42
C SER A 70 6.83 1.43 15.18
N GLY A 71 6.69 2.06 14.00
CA GLY A 71 7.24 1.56 12.75
C GLY A 71 6.34 0.59 11.99
N TRP A 72 5.07 0.43 12.38
CA TRP A 72 4.09 -0.29 11.57
C TRP A 72 3.86 0.41 10.23
N ARG A 73 3.88 -0.36 9.14
CA ARG A 73 3.75 0.16 7.78
C ARG A 73 2.78 -0.67 6.94
N LEU A 74 2.24 -0.02 5.93
CA LEU A 74 1.39 -0.61 4.89
C LEU A 74 2.11 -0.49 3.55
N HIS A 75 2.19 -1.57 2.80
CA HIS A 75 2.63 -1.55 1.42
C HIS A 75 1.44 -1.47 0.48
N ILE A 76 1.51 -0.56 -0.49
CA ILE A 76 0.50 -0.38 -1.54
C ILE A 76 1.15 -0.30 -2.92
N MET A 77 0.34 -0.55 -3.95
CA MET A 77 0.68 -0.22 -5.34
C MET A 77 -0.48 0.51 -6.01
N TYR A 78 -0.14 1.41 -6.94
CA TYR A 78 -1.12 2.01 -7.82
C TYR A 78 -1.21 1.19 -9.11
N GLU A 79 -2.39 0.64 -9.40
CA GLU A 79 -2.63 -0.17 -10.60
C GLU A 79 -3.96 0.25 -11.23
N ASN A 80 -3.96 0.54 -12.54
CA ASN A 80 -5.17 0.93 -13.30
C ASN A 80 -6.00 2.08 -12.68
N GLY A 81 -5.34 3.02 -11.99
CA GLY A 81 -6.01 4.15 -11.33
C GLY A 81 -6.61 3.84 -9.96
N ALA A 82 -6.36 2.64 -9.42
CA ALA A 82 -6.78 2.19 -8.11
C ALA A 82 -5.59 1.98 -7.17
N ILE A 83 -5.87 1.91 -5.87
CA ILE A 83 -4.91 1.58 -4.82
C ILE A 83 -5.10 0.11 -4.46
N HIS A 84 -4.02 -0.66 -4.45
CA HIS A 84 -4.04 -2.06 -4.08
C HIS A 84 -3.25 -2.25 -2.80
N LEU A 85 -3.89 -2.78 -1.76
CA LEU A 85 -3.23 -3.17 -0.53
C LEU A 85 -2.39 -4.42 -0.79
N LYS A 86 -1.09 -4.37 -0.51
CA LYS A 86 -0.18 -5.49 -0.78
C LYS A 86 0.24 -6.21 0.48
N ASP A 87 0.54 -5.47 1.56
CA ASP A 87 1.01 -6.08 2.79
C ASP A 87 0.95 -5.15 3.99
N ILE A 88 0.89 -5.73 5.19
CA ILE A 88 1.12 -5.04 6.45
C ILE A 88 2.47 -5.49 7.03
N ILE A 89 3.31 -4.53 7.38
CA ILE A 89 4.71 -4.75 7.73
C ILE A 89 4.91 -4.44 9.21
N PRO A 90 5.33 -5.43 10.02
CA PRO A 90 5.69 -5.22 11.41
C PRO A 90 6.93 -4.32 11.55
N PRO A 91 7.12 -3.70 12.73
CA PRO A 91 8.31 -2.93 13.04
C PRO A 91 9.61 -3.68 12.78
N GLU A 92 9.66 -5.00 13.01
CA GLU A 92 10.90 -5.78 12.85
C GLU A 92 11.40 -5.88 11.39
N TYR A 93 10.52 -5.65 10.42
CA TYR A 93 10.79 -5.95 9.00
C TYR A 93 10.96 -4.72 8.12
N HIS A 94 11.19 -3.55 8.70
CA HIS A 94 11.25 -2.31 7.93
C HIS A 94 12.57 -2.07 7.17
N ASP A 95 13.69 -2.57 7.69
CA ASP A 95 14.99 -2.47 7.03
C ASP A 95 15.11 -3.42 5.82
N PRO A 96 14.72 -4.70 5.90
CA PRO A 96 14.82 -5.63 4.76
C PRO A 96 13.60 -5.55 3.83
N VAL A 97 13.14 -4.35 3.45
CA VAL A 97 11.92 -4.16 2.64
C VAL A 97 11.90 -5.00 1.36
N ILE A 98 13.04 -5.13 0.69
CA ILE A 98 13.18 -5.93 -0.53
C ILE A 98 12.98 -7.42 -0.26
N LYS A 99 13.49 -7.94 0.87
CA LYS A 99 13.30 -9.35 1.23
C LYS A 99 11.83 -9.65 1.54
N VAL A 100 11.12 -8.71 2.15
CA VAL A 100 9.67 -8.85 2.40
C VAL A 100 8.88 -8.87 1.09
N ILE A 101 9.22 -7.98 0.17
CA ILE A 101 8.60 -7.96 -1.16
C ILE A 101 8.88 -9.27 -1.90
N GLN A 102 10.12 -9.78 -1.85
CA GLN A 102 10.51 -11.03 -2.51
C GLN A 102 9.84 -12.26 -1.89
N SER A 103 9.65 -12.33 -0.56
CA SER A 103 8.99 -13.48 0.08
C SER A 103 7.52 -13.60 -0.29
N LYS A 104 6.88 -12.50 -0.66
CA LYS A 104 5.48 -12.42 -1.11
C LYS A 104 5.38 -11.88 -2.54
N GLU A 105 6.34 -12.17 -3.40
CA GLU A 105 6.51 -11.53 -4.72
C GLU A 105 5.24 -11.58 -5.58
N TYR A 106 4.47 -12.66 -5.48
CA TYR A 106 3.19 -12.83 -6.18
C TYR A 106 2.20 -11.70 -5.91
N ARG A 107 2.26 -11.03 -4.75
CA ARG A 107 1.42 -9.87 -4.41
C ARG A 107 1.83 -8.61 -5.16
N TYR A 108 3.12 -8.48 -5.49
CA TYR A 108 3.74 -7.25 -5.98
C TYR A 108 4.01 -7.24 -7.50
N LYS A 109 3.87 -8.38 -8.17
CA LYS A 109 3.92 -8.44 -9.63
C LYS A 109 2.68 -7.80 -10.22
N LYS A 110 2.85 -6.88 -11.18
CA LYS A 110 1.72 -6.38 -11.96
C LYS A 110 1.15 -7.50 -12.83
N ASN A 111 -0.16 -7.67 -12.79
CA ASN A 111 -0.85 -8.55 -13.72
C ASN A 111 -0.69 -7.99 -15.15
N GLN A 112 0.03 -8.71 -16.01
CA GLN A 112 0.30 -8.32 -17.41
C GLN A 112 -0.92 -8.43 -18.34
N SER A 113 -2.11 -8.75 -17.81
CA SER A 113 -3.30 -9.11 -18.59
C SER A 113 -3.92 -8.00 -19.45
N ASN A 114 -3.40 -6.75 -19.42
CA ASN A 114 -3.96 -5.64 -20.19
C ASN A 114 -3.04 -4.99 -21.24
N GLN A 115 -1.86 -5.55 -21.53
CA GLN A 115 -1.04 -5.03 -22.64
C GLN A 115 -1.62 -5.33 -24.04
N PHE A 116 -2.53 -6.31 -24.18
CA PHE A 116 -3.09 -6.70 -25.47
C PHE A 116 -4.30 -5.89 -25.95
N LYS A 117 -4.89 -5.02 -25.11
CA LYS A 117 -6.05 -4.20 -25.51
C LYS A 117 -5.72 -2.83 -26.13
N LYS A 118 -4.44 -2.43 -26.18
CA LYS A 118 -4.02 -1.11 -26.71
C LYS A 118 -3.35 -1.13 -28.09
N LYS A 119 -3.40 -2.25 -28.83
CA LYS A 119 -2.84 -2.36 -30.20
C LYS A 119 -3.90 -2.51 -31.31
N LYS A 120 -5.14 -2.05 -31.09
CA LYS A 120 -6.16 -1.97 -32.14
C LYS A 120 -6.86 -0.61 -32.12
N THR A 121 -6.20 0.37 -32.74
CA THR A 121 -6.80 1.53 -33.43
C THR A 121 -5.72 2.15 -34.29
#